data_AF-A0AA45B734-F1
#
_entry.id   AF-A0AA45B734-F1
#
_cell.length_a   1.000
_cell.length_b   1.000
_cell.length_c   1.000
_cell.angle_alpha   90.00
_cell.angle_beta   90.00
_cell.angle_gamma   90.00
#
_symmetry.space_group_name_H-M   'P 1'
#
loop_
_entity.id
_entity.type
_entity.pdbx_description
1 polymer ?
#
loop_
_entity_poly.entity_id
_entity_poly.type
_entity_poly.pdbx_seq_one_letter_code
_entity_poly.pdbx_strand_id
1 'polypeptide(L)' 'MPVLAFLPEFVVKDKVKRDSSPKVTEEDVKNIRELHKSGLSFRQLGHKYDISHEMCRRICNGYCYKEVF' A
#
# COMPACT_ATOMS: atom_id res chain seq x y z
N MET A 1 -2.59 54.94 16.63
CA MET A 1 -1.70 53.81 16.93
C MET A 1 -1.85 52.80 15.81
N PRO A 2 -0.80 52.41 15.06
CA PRO A 2 -0.95 51.43 14.00
C PRO A 2 -0.98 50.02 14.63
N VAL A 3 -2.01 49.25 14.26
CA VAL A 3 -2.15 47.86 14.68
C VAL A 3 -1.30 47.02 13.75
N LEU A 4 -0.21 46.44 14.27
CA LEU A 4 0.64 45.51 13.52
C LEU A 4 -0.19 44.24 13.24
N ALA A 5 -0.62 44.09 11.99
CA ALA A 5 -1.30 42.89 11.53
C ALA A 5 -0.30 41.72 11.54
N PHE A 6 -0.43 40.84 12.53
CA PHE A 6 0.28 39.57 12.58
C PHE A 6 -0.37 38.61 11.59
N LEU A 7 0.18 38.52 10.38
CA LEU A 7 -0.18 37.49 9.40
C LEU A 7 0.69 36.26 9.69
N PRO A 8 0.14 35.15 10.24
CA PRO A 8 0.94 33.95 10.42
C PRO A 8 1.33 33.40 9.05
N GLU A 9 2.63 33.29 8.80
CA GLU A 9 3.15 32.60 7.62
C GLU A 9 2.85 31.10 7.76
N PHE A 10 1.81 30.63 7.07
CA PHE A 10 1.54 29.21 6.96
C PHE A 10 2.59 28.57 6.06
N VAL A 11 3.60 27.94 6.67
CA VAL A 11 4.55 27.08 5.94
C VAL A 11 3.80 25.85 5.46
N VAL A 12 3.44 25.85 4.17
CA VAL A 12 2.88 24.67 3.50
C VAL A 12 4.01 23.65 3.37
N LYS A 13 4.04 22.65 4.26
CA LYS A 13 4.92 21.49 4.11
C LYS A 13 4.67 20.87 2.73
N ASP A 14 5.73 20.78 1.94
CA ASP A 14 5.72 20.20 0.60
C ASP A 14 4.90 18.91 0.52
N LYS A 15 4.22 18.73 -0.62
CA LYS A 15 3.44 17.53 -0.91
C LYS A 15 4.36 16.31 -0.80
N VAL A 16 4.05 15.40 0.13
CA VAL A 16 4.77 14.13 0.32
C VAL A 16 4.91 13.42 -1.02
N LYS A 17 6.15 13.31 -1.52
CA LYS A 17 6.45 12.54 -2.71
C LYS A 17 6.19 11.07 -2.38
N ARG A 18 5.21 10.47 -3.05
CA ARG A 18 4.92 9.04 -2.91
C ARG A 18 6.03 8.27 -3.63
N ASP A 19 6.68 7.38 -2.90
CA ASP A 19 7.54 6.36 -3.48
C ASP A 19 6.70 5.44 -4.39
N SER A 20 7.17 5.25 -5.63
CA SER A 20 6.51 4.39 -6.64
C SER A 20 7.05 2.96 -6.62
N SER A 21 7.90 2.63 -5.64
CA SER A 21 8.46 1.29 -5.50
C SER A 21 7.36 0.29 -5.15
N PRO A 22 7.23 -0.82 -5.89
CA PRO A 22 6.27 -1.86 -5.56
C PRO A 22 6.62 -2.46 -4.20
N LYS A 23 5.63 -2.47 -3.28
CA LYS A 23 5.78 -3.05 -1.94
C LYS A 23 5.91 -4.58 -1.93
N VAL A 24 5.59 -5.24 -3.04
CA VAL A 24 5.37 -6.70 -3.11
C VAL A 24 6.38 -7.31 -4.08
N THR A 25 7.14 -8.29 -3.59
CA THR A 25 8.06 -9.07 -4.42
C THR A 25 7.34 -10.27 -5.04
N GLU A 26 7.96 -10.91 -6.03
CA GLU A 26 7.42 -12.11 -6.67
C GLU A 26 7.32 -13.30 -5.69
N GLU A 27 8.24 -13.38 -4.73
CA GLU A 27 8.23 -14.40 -3.67
C GLU A 27 7.03 -14.21 -2.73
N ASP A 28 6.72 -12.96 -2.37
CA ASP A 28 5.53 -12.63 -1.57
C ASP A 28 4.24 -13.06 -2.29
N VAL A 29 4.18 -12.89 -3.61
CA VAL A 29 3.02 -13.30 -4.42
C VAL A 29 2.78 -14.81 -4.33
N LYS A 30 3.85 -15.62 -4.41
CA LYS A 30 3.75 -17.08 -4.26
C LYS A 30 3.25 -17.46 -2.86
N ASN A 31 3.85 -16.87 -1.83
CA ASN A 31 3.44 -17.08 -0.44
C ASN A 31 1.97 -16.70 -0.21
N ILE A 32 1.50 -15.57 -0.74
CA ILE A 32 0.10 -15.12 -0.63
C ILE A 32 -0.85 -16.15 -1.26
N ARG A 33 -0.50 -16.73 -2.41
CA ARG A 33 -1.33 -17.76 -3.07
C ARG A 33 -1.37 -19.06 -2.27
N GLU A 34 -0.24 -19.50 -1.71
CA GLU A 34 -0.18 -20.69 -0.85
C GLU A 34 -0.96 -20.51 0.45
N LEU A 35 -0.79 -19.36 1.11
CA LEU A 35 -1.50 -19.02 2.33
C LEU A 35 -3.01 -18.85 2.09
N HIS A 36 -3.42 -18.35 0.92
CA HIS A 36 -4.82 -18.32 0.56
C HIS A 36 -5.38 -19.75 0.36
N LYS A 37 -4.62 -20.64 -0.30
CA LYS A 37 -5.00 -22.06 -0.44
C LYS A 37 -5.13 -22.76 0.92
N SER A 38 -4.34 -22.36 1.92
CA SER A 38 -4.46 -22.89 3.30
C SER A 38 -5.63 -22.30 4.09
N GLY A 39 -6.43 -21.40 3.49
CA GLY A 39 -7.66 -20.87 4.07
C GLY A 39 -7.51 -19.59 4.86
N LEU A 40 -6.37 -18.91 4.79
CA LEU A 40 -6.20 -17.59 5.41
C LEU A 40 -7.02 -16.53 4.68
N SER A 41 -7.65 -15.65 5.46
CA SER A 41 -8.43 -14.55 4.91
C SER A 41 -7.52 -13.48 4.30
N PHE A 42 -7.98 -12.83 3.22
CA PHE A 42 -7.29 -11.71 2.58
C PHE A 42 -6.98 -10.56 3.55
N ARG A 43 -7.79 -10.40 4.61
CA ARG A 43 -7.58 -9.36 5.63
C ARG A 43 -6.36 -9.66 6.48
N GLN A 44 -6.18 -10.92 6.88
CA GLN A 44 -4.99 -11.35 7.63
C GLN A 44 -3.72 -11.28 6.76
N LEU A 45 -3.83 -11.62 5.48
CA LEU A 45 -2.74 -11.47 4.51
C LEU A 45 -2.35 -10.00 4.33
N GLY A 46 -3.33 -9.11 4.16
CA GLY A 46 -3.06 -7.68 4.06
C GLY A 46 -2.32 -7.11 5.26
N HIS A 47 -2.69 -7.52 6.48
CA HIS A 47 -1.98 -7.11 7.69
C HIS A 47 -0.55 -7.66 7.77
N LYS A 48 -0.31 -8.92 7.35
CA LYS A 48 1.03 -9.52 7.39
C LYS A 48 2.02 -8.84 6.44
N TYR A 49 1.56 -8.46 5.25
CA TYR A 49 2.41 -7.94 4.20
C TYR A 49 2.32 -6.41 4.03
N ASP A 50 1.55 -5.72 4.88
CA ASP A 50 1.23 -4.28 4.74
C ASP A 50 0.59 -3.94 3.37
N ILE A 51 -0.24 -4.87 2.88
CA ILE A 51 -0.91 -4.78 1.59
C ILE A 51 -2.41 -4.54 1.80
N SER A 52 -3.04 -3.74 0.94
CA SER A 52 -4.50 -3.60 0.97
C SER A 52 -5.19 -4.92 0.62
N HIS A 53 -6.29 -5.23 1.31
CA HIS A 53 -7.14 -6.40 1.03
C HIS A 53 -7.55 -6.50 -0.46
N GLU A 54 -7.83 -5.36 -1.10
CA GLU A 54 -8.12 -5.26 -2.54
C GLU A 54 -6.97 -5.77 -3.41
N MET A 55 -5.73 -5.49 -3.00
CA MET A 55 -4.53 -5.92 -3.72
C MET A 55 -4.30 -7.43 -3.55
N CYS A 56 -4.53 -8.00 -2.36
CA CYS A 56 -4.51 -9.45 -2.18
C CYS A 56 -5.53 -10.16 -3.09
N ARG A 57 -6.75 -9.61 -3.23
CA ARG A 57 -7.76 -10.15 -4.16
C ARG A 57 -7.30 -10.08 -5.61
N ARG A 58 -6.68 -8.97 -6.03
CA ARG A 58 -6.14 -8.81 -7.39
C ARG A 58 -5.00 -9.79 -7.70
N ILE A 59 -4.14 -10.05 -6.73
CA ILE A 59 -3.06 -11.04 -6.83
C ILE A 59 -3.64 -12.46 -6.99
N CYS A 60 -4.67 -12.80 -6.20
CA CYS A 60 -5.32 -14.11 -6.29
C CYS A 60 -6.09 -14.31 -7.60
N ASN A 61 -6.70 -13.25 -8.13
CA ASN A 61 -7.43 -13.27 -9.40
C ASN A 61 -6.51 -13.21 -10.65
N GLY A 62 -5.19 -13.07 -10.47
CA GLY A 62 -4.23 -13.03 -11.59
C GLY A 62 -4.25 -11.74 -12.42
N TYR A 63 -4.84 -10.64 -11.88
CA TYR A 63 -4.76 -9.32 -12.52
C TYR A 63 -3.36 -8.71 -12.40
N CYS A 64 -2.61 -9.10 -11.37
CA CYS A 64 -1.26 -8.64 -11.09
C CYS A 64 -0.32 -9.86 -11.07
N TYR A 65 0.94 -9.67 -11.51
CA TYR A 65 1.97 -10.71 -11.56
C TYR A 65 1.51 -11.99 -12.30
N LYS A 66 1.10 -11.83 -13.57
CA LYS A 66 0.68 -12.95 -14.45
C LYS A 66 1.80 -13.95 -14.74
N GLU A 67 3.03 -13.51 -14.60
CA GLU A 67 4.26 -14.24 -14.96
C GLU A 67 4.75 -15.12 -13.81
N VAL A 68 4.30 -14.82 -12.59
CA VAL A 68 4.64 -15.57 -11.39
C VAL A 68 3.63 -16.71 -11.26
N PHE A 69 4.05 -17.92 -11.62
CA PHE A 69 3.30 -19.18 -11.43
C PHE A 69 3.67 -19.84 -10.11
#